data_AF-G4QL32-F1
#
_entry.id   AF-G4QL32-F1
#
_cell.length_a   1.000
_cell.length_b   1.000
_cell.length_c   1.000
_cell.angle_alpha   90.00
_cell.angle_beta   90.00
_cell.angle_gamma   90.00
#
_symmetry.space_group_name_H-M   'P 1'
#
loop_
_entity.id
_entity.type
_entity.pdbx_description
1 polymer ?
#
loop_
_entity_poly.entity_id
_entity_poly.type
_entity_poly.pdbx_seq_one_letter_code
_entity_poly.pdbx_strand_id
1 'polypeptide(L)'
;MKHQGLRKKTQNYIKEVILYTPVVYMACLLVALWLLFSAGIYFGESDAPNTKITSYGKALYWGIAAFSTAGIADTPVNGMSILLGGIWIVIGSALFFGAIVASITTYFMRPLQRPSKQIIDTIEYNLEQLDELSIEELELLKKMTDSFIEHVENLKFEQEKHLNSRRKQTIRESKG
;
A
#
# COMPACT_ATOMS: atom_id res chain seq x y z
N MET A 1 -1.30 -1.85 34.17
CA MET A 1 -0.76 -3.03 33.43
C MET A 1 -1.05 -2.95 31.91
N LYS A 2 -0.65 -1.88 31.21
CA LYS A 2 -1.03 -1.64 29.80
C LYS A 2 0.10 -1.76 28.77
N HIS A 3 1.35 -2.01 29.22
CA HIS A 3 2.54 -2.01 28.35
C HIS A 3 2.92 -3.37 27.73
N GLN A 4 2.28 -4.48 28.12
CA GLN A 4 2.68 -5.81 27.65
C GLN A 4 2.01 -6.26 26.33
N GLY A 5 0.86 -5.68 25.96
CA GLY A 5 0.12 -6.07 24.74
C GLY A 5 0.75 -5.57 23.43
N LEU A 6 1.38 -4.39 23.44
CA LEU A 6 2.02 -3.80 22.26
C LEU A 6 3.27 -4.57 21.82
N ARG A 7 4.14 -5.00 22.74
CA ARG A 7 5.35 -5.78 22.41
C ARG A 7 5.04 -7.10 21.71
N LYS A 8 4.02 -7.83 22.16
CA LYS A 8 3.63 -9.13 21.57
C LYS A 8 3.10 -8.98 20.15
N LYS A 9 2.31 -7.94 19.87
CA LYS A 9 1.75 -7.69 18.54
C LYS A 9 2.86 -7.32 17.55
N THR A 10 3.78 -6.43 17.93
CA THR A 10 4.91 -6.02 17.07
C THR A 10 5.90 -7.16 16.82
N GLN A 11 6.15 -8.03 17.80
CA GLN A 11 7.06 -9.17 17.64
C GLN A 11 6.54 -10.21 16.64
N ASN A 12 5.24 -10.47 16.59
CA ASN A 12 4.66 -11.41 15.63
C ASN A 12 4.66 -10.83 14.21
N TYR A 13 4.39 -9.52 14.06
CA TYR A 13 4.47 -8.86 12.76
C TYR A 13 5.91 -8.81 12.21
N ILE A 14 6.91 -8.53 13.04
CA ILE A 14 8.32 -8.54 12.59
C ILE A 14 8.74 -9.94 12.17
N LYS A 15 8.34 -10.98 12.92
CA LYS A 15 8.60 -12.37 12.53
C LYS A 15 7.91 -12.73 11.22
N GLU A 16 6.65 -12.37 11.02
CA GLU A 16 5.95 -12.63 9.76
C GLU A 16 6.57 -11.86 8.59
N VAL A 17 6.99 -10.62 8.78
CA VAL A 17 7.67 -9.83 7.74
C VAL A 17 9.04 -10.43 7.41
N ILE A 18 9.80 -10.89 8.41
CA ILE A 18 11.10 -11.53 8.19
C ILE A 18 10.94 -12.93 7.56
N LEU A 19 9.92 -13.70 7.93
CA LEU A 19 9.74 -15.07 7.48
C LEU A 19 9.02 -15.17 6.11
N TYR A 20 8.13 -14.23 5.79
CA TYR A 20 7.27 -14.30 4.60
C TYR A 20 7.49 -13.18 3.57
N THR A 21 8.36 -12.18 3.82
CA THR A 21 8.59 -11.10 2.85
C THR A 21 9.86 -11.37 2.02
N PRO A 22 9.85 -11.14 0.70
CA PRO A 22 11.01 -11.32 -0.19
C PRO A 22 12.27 -10.51 0.21
N VAL A 23 12.15 -9.58 1.16
CA VAL A 23 13.25 -8.73 1.64
C VAL A 23 14.39 -9.54 2.28
N VAL A 24 14.09 -10.59 3.05
CA VAL A 24 15.14 -11.40 3.69
C VAL A 24 15.90 -12.23 2.66
N TYR A 25 15.18 -12.82 1.71
CA TYR A 25 15.80 -13.53 0.58
C TYR A 25 16.67 -12.60 -0.26
N MET A 26 16.19 -11.39 -0.57
CA MET A 26 16.95 -10.37 -1.30
C MET A 26 18.20 -9.93 -0.53
N ALA A 27 18.10 -9.75 0.80
CA ALA A 27 19.23 -9.37 1.64
C ALA A 27 20.28 -10.50 1.73
N CYS A 28 19.85 -11.74 1.94
CA CYS A 28 20.75 -12.89 1.93
C CYS A 28 21.44 -13.07 0.57
N LEU A 29 20.70 -12.90 -0.52
CA LEU A 29 21.24 -12.94 -1.88
C LEU A 29 22.27 -11.82 -2.10
N LEU A 30 21.97 -10.60 -1.66
CA LEU A 30 22.91 -9.47 -1.74
C LEU A 30 24.21 -9.78 -0.99
N VAL A 31 24.12 -10.31 0.24
CA VAL A 31 25.30 -10.70 1.04
C VAL A 31 26.09 -11.82 0.36
N ALA A 32 25.41 -12.84 -0.14
CA ALA A 32 26.07 -13.95 -0.84
C ALA A 32 26.82 -13.48 -2.10
N LEU A 33 26.16 -12.66 -2.93
CA LEU A 33 26.81 -12.08 -4.12
C LEU A 33 27.95 -11.14 -3.72
N TRP A 34 27.78 -10.33 -2.68
CA TRP A 34 28.84 -9.43 -2.21
C TRP A 34 30.11 -10.20 -1.85
N LEU A 35 29.99 -11.30 -1.09
CA LEU A 35 31.13 -12.15 -0.73
C LEU A 35 31.80 -12.76 -1.97
N LEU A 36 31.00 -13.22 -2.95
CA LEU A 36 31.48 -13.80 -4.20
C LEU A 36 32.21 -12.77 -5.08
N PHE A 37 31.64 -11.59 -5.28
CA PHE A 37 32.25 -10.54 -6.09
C PHE A 37 33.51 -9.98 -5.43
N SER A 38 33.51 -9.79 -4.11
CA SER A 38 34.73 -9.41 -3.39
C SER A 38 35.81 -10.48 -3.49
N ALA A 39 35.47 -11.77 -3.53
CA ALA A 39 36.43 -12.84 -3.75
C ALA A 39 36.98 -12.80 -5.18
N GLY A 40 36.10 -12.63 -6.18
CA GLY A 40 36.50 -12.50 -7.58
C GLY A 40 37.45 -11.31 -7.83
N ILE A 41 37.18 -10.16 -7.21
CA ILE A 41 38.05 -8.98 -7.30
C ILE A 41 39.38 -9.23 -6.58
N TYR A 42 39.36 -9.87 -5.41
CA TYR A 42 40.59 -10.20 -4.69
C TYR A 42 41.51 -11.13 -5.50
N PHE A 43 40.97 -12.20 -6.08
CA PHE A 43 41.76 -13.09 -6.94
C PHE A 43 42.19 -12.41 -8.23
N GLY A 44 41.35 -11.56 -8.83
CA GLY A 44 41.70 -10.80 -10.03
C GLY A 44 42.79 -9.74 -9.80
N GLU A 45 42.88 -9.19 -8.58
CA GLU A 45 43.91 -8.20 -8.22
C GLU A 45 45.17 -8.82 -7.61
N SER A 46 45.15 -10.11 -7.24
CA SER A 46 46.26 -10.76 -6.50
C SER A 46 47.60 -10.74 -7.26
N ASP A 47 47.56 -10.72 -8.59
CA ASP A 47 48.75 -10.71 -9.46
C ASP A 47 49.07 -9.33 -10.07
N ALA A 48 48.31 -8.28 -9.72
CA ALA A 48 48.43 -6.97 -10.37
C ALA A 48 49.47 -6.05 -9.67
N PRO A 49 50.51 -5.57 -10.37
CA PRO A 49 51.42 -4.57 -9.82
C PRO A 49 50.68 -3.23 -9.63
N ASN A 50 50.89 -2.56 -8.48
CA ASN A 50 50.20 -1.33 -8.03
C ASN A 50 48.73 -1.48 -7.59
N THR A 51 48.24 -2.68 -7.26
CA THR A 51 46.93 -2.79 -6.62
C THR A 51 46.92 -2.25 -5.19
N LYS A 52 45.86 -1.53 -4.83
CA LYS A 52 45.58 -1.11 -3.46
C LYS A 52 44.72 -2.14 -2.70
N ILE A 53 44.09 -3.07 -3.42
CA ILE A 53 43.27 -4.17 -2.89
C ILE A 53 44.21 -5.32 -2.51
N THR A 54 44.99 -5.13 -1.45
CA THR A 54 46.00 -6.09 -1.00
C THR A 54 45.47 -7.19 -0.08
N SER A 55 44.21 -7.08 0.37
CA SER A 55 43.59 -8.06 1.25
C SER A 55 42.12 -8.23 0.94
N TYR A 56 41.57 -9.40 1.27
CA TYR A 56 40.15 -9.69 1.11
C TYR A 56 39.26 -8.69 1.86
N GLY A 57 39.69 -8.22 3.05
CA GLY A 57 38.97 -7.18 3.80
C GLY A 57 38.82 -5.85 3.05
N LYS A 58 39.84 -5.45 2.27
CA LYS A 58 39.74 -4.27 1.41
C LYS A 58 38.81 -4.50 0.22
N ALA A 59 38.79 -5.71 -0.33
CA ALA A 59 37.85 -6.08 -1.40
C ALA A 59 36.40 -6.09 -0.90
N LEU A 60 36.16 -6.51 0.35
CA LEU A 60 34.85 -6.42 1.01
C LEU A 60 34.42 -4.97 1.20
N TYR A 61 35.30 -4.13 1.74
CA TYR A 61 35.04 -2.69 1.91
C TYR A 61 34.73 -2.02 0.57
N TRP A 62 35.54 -2.31 -0.47
CA TRP A 62 35.29 -1.82 -1.82
C TRP A 62 33.92 -2.27 -2.33
N GLY A 63 33.57 -3.55 -2.12
CA GLY A 63 32.29 -4.11 -2.50
C GLY A 63 31.11 -3.33 -1.91
N ILE A 64 31.16 -2.98 -0.62
CA ILE A 64 30.13 -2.14 0.02
C ILE A 64 30.10 -0.75 -0.61
N ALA A 65 31.25 -0.09 -0.67
CA ALA A 65 31.35 1.27 -1.18
C ALA A 65 30.85 1.39 -2.64
N ALA A 66 31.06 0.34 -3.43
CA ALA A 66 30.65 0.24 -4.83
C ALA A 66 29.12 0.20 -4.99
N PHE A 67 28.41 -0.73 -4.34
CA PHE A 67 26.95 -0.82 -4.49
C PHE A 67 26.18 0.21 -3.66
N SER A 68 26.76 0.70 -2.56
CA SER A 68 26.13 1.72 -1.72
C SER A 68 26.29 3.13 -2.30
N THR A 69 26.99 3.27 -3.43
CA THR A 69 27.32 4.54 -4.08
C THR A 69 28.09 5.52 -3.15
N ALA A 70 28.80 4.99 -2.15
CA ALA A 70 29.54 5.81 -1.19
C ALA A 70 30.75 6.53 -1.83
N GLY A 71 31.20 6.10 -3.02
CA GLY A 71 32.11 6.87 -3.87
C GLY A 71 33.56 6.99 -3.38
N ILE A 72 33.99 6.20 -2.39
CA ILE A 72 35.32 6.35 -1.75
C ILE A 72 35.98 4.97 -1.54
N ALA A 73 36.30 4.27 -2.63
CA ALA A 73 37.14 3.08 -2.52
C ALA A 73 38.18 3.03 -3.63
N ASP A 74 39.36 2.55 -3.27
CA ASP A 74 40.46 2.32 -4.18
C ASP A 74 40.03 1.35 -5.29
N THR A 75 39.97 1.84 -6.53
CA THR A 75 39.47 1.07 -7.66
C THR A 75 40.42 -0.06 -8.04
N PRO A 76 39.89 -1.23 -8.46
CA PRO A 76 40.72 -2.29 -9.03
C PRO A 76 41.50 -1.76 -10.23
N VAL A 77 42.74 -2.22 -10.41
CA VAL A 77 43.59 -1.80 -11.52
C VAL A 77 43.59 -2.79 -12.67
N ASN A 78 43.27 -4.06 -12.42
CA ASN A 78 43.21 -5.09 -13.44
C ASN A 78 41.90 -5.00 -14.26
N GLY A 79 42.00 -5.16 -15.58
CA GLY A 79 40.86 -5.09 -16.49
C GLY A 79 39.75 -6.11 -16.16
N MET A 80 40.13 -7.32 -15.72
CA MET A 80 39.16 -8.35 -15.32
C MET A 80 38.40 -7.95 -14.04
N SER A 81 39.11 -7.38 -13.06
CA SER A 81 38.52 -6.90 -11.81
C SER A 81 37.64 -5.67 -12.02
N ILE A 82 38.01 -4.79 -12.95
CA ILE A 82 37.19 -3.63 -13.34
C ILE A 82 35.87 -4.10 -13.97
N LEU A 83 35.90 -5.09 -14.86
CA LEU A 83 34.69 -5.65 -15.46
C LEU A 83 33.77 -6.28 -14.41
N LEU A 84 34.33 -7.13 -13.54
CA LEU A 84 33.60 -7.73 -12.41
C LEU A 84 33.03 -6.67 -11.46
N GLY A 85 33.82 -5.65 -11.15
CA GLY A 85 33.41 -4.52 -10.32
C GLY A 85 32.28 -3.70 -10.95
N GLY A 86 32.33 -3.45 -12.26
CA GLY A 86 31.26 -2.76 -13.00
C GLY A 86 29.95 -3.53 -12.97
N ILE A 87 30.01 -4.85 -13.18
CA ILE A 87 28.84 -5.74 -13.07
C ILE A 87 28.28 -5.69 -11.64
N TRP A 88 29.16 -5.75 -10.63
CA TRP A 88 28.77 -5.66 -9.23
C TRP A 88 28.08 -4.34 -8.88
N ILE A 89 28.59 -3.21 -9.39
CA ILE A 89 27.99 -1.89 -9.15
C ILE A 89 26.54 -1.87 -9.66
N VAL A 90 26.28 -2.38 -10.87
CA VAL A 90 24.93 -2.38 -11.45
C VAL A 90 24.00 -3.32 -10.67
N ILE A 91 24.40 -4.58 -10.49
CA ILE A 91 23.57 -5.60 -9.83
C ILE A 91 23.37 -5.27 -8.35
N GLY A 92 24.44 -4.93 -7.66
CA GLY A 92 24.42 -4.59 -6.24
C GLY A 92 23.58 -3.35 -5.97
N SER A 93 23.72 -2.28 -6.76
CA SER A 93 22.90 -1.07 -6.58
C SER A 93 21.42 -1.35 -6.87
N ALA A 94 21.11 -2.09 -7.94
CA ALA A 94 19.75 -2.46 -8.29
C ALA A 94 19.09 -3.29 -7.18
N LEU A 95 19.80 -4.27 -6.61
CA LEU A 95 19.30 -5.08 -5.50
C LEU A 95 19.16 -4.28 -4.20
N PHE A 96 20.17 -3.49 -3.84
CA PHE A 96 20.18 -2.71 -2.60
C PHE A 96 19.08 -1.64 -2.60
N PHE A 97 19.08 -0.75 -3.59
CA PHE A 97 18.07 0.29 -3.69
C PHE A 97 16.70 -0.28 -4.07
N GLY A 98 16.66 -1.31 -4.94
CA GLY A 98 15.41 -1.97 -5.33
C GLY A 98 14.69 -2.61 -4.14
N ALA A 99 15.41 -3.27 -3.22
CA ALA A 99 14.81 -3.83 -2.01
C ALA A 99 14.24 -2.75 -1.08
N ILE A 100 14.94 -1.62 -0.92
CA ILE A 100 14.48 -0.48 -0.12
C ILE A 100 13.21 0.14 -0.75
N VAL A 101 13.26 0.45 -2.05
CA VAL A 101 12.14 1.04 -2.78
C VAL A 101 10.94 0.11 -2.76
N ALA A 102 11.12 -1.19 -3.04
CA ALA A 102 10.04 -2.17 -2.98
C ALA A 102 9.41 -2.26 -1.58
N SER A 103 10.21 -2.18 -0.52
CA SER A 103 9.72 -2.19 0.86
C SER A 103 8.86 -0.95 1.17
N ILE A 104 9.34 0.24 0.77
CA ILE A 104 8.62 1.50 0.96
C ILE A 104 7.32 1.50 0.15
N THR A 105 7.39 1.16 -1.14
CA THR A 105 6.23 1.06 -2.03
C THR A 105 5.20 0.09 -1.47
N THR A 106 5.61 -1.09 -1.03
CA THR A 106 4.71 -2.08 -0.41
C THR A 106 4.07 -1.52 0.87
N TYR A 107 4.84 -0.83 1.71
CA TYR A 107 4.31 -0.22 2.93
C TYR A 107 3.24 0.84 2.63
N PHE A 108 3.48 1.72 1.67
CA PHE A 108 2.55 2.80 1.29
C PHE A 108 1.36 2.34 0.44
N MET A 109 1.49 1.26 -0.34
CA MET A 109 0.37 0.69 -1.12
C MET A 109 -0.48 -0.30 -0.32
N ARG A 110 -0.01 -0.80 0.82
CA ARG A 110 -0.78 -1.70 1.70
C ARG A 110 -2.16 -1.15 2.14
N PRO A 111 -2.36 0.16 2.40
CA PRO A 111 -3.67 0.75 2.69
C PRO A 111 -4.62 0.77 1.48
N LEU A 112 -4.09 0.92 0.26
CA LEU A 112 -4.90 1.04 -0.97
C LEU A 112 -5.53 -0.30 -1.41
N GLN A 113 -5.00 -1.42 -0.95
CA GLN A 113 -5.56 -2.76 -1.22
C GLN A 113 -6.61 -3.22 -0.21
N ARG A 114 -6.84 -2.46 0.88
CA ARG A 114 -7.81 -2.79 1.95
C ARG A 114 -9.17 -2.07 1.94
N PRO A 115 -9.58 -1.23 0.98
CA PRO A 115 -10.91 -0.61 1.07
C PRO A 115 -12.06 -1.62 0.88
N SER A 116 -11.87 -2.73 0.17
CA SER A 116 -12.97 -3.66 -0.10
C SER A 116 -13.43 -4.46 1.12
N LYS A 117 -12.51 -4.95 1.96
CA LYS A 117 -12.89 -5.79 3.11
C LYS A 117 -13.67 -5.04 4.18
N GLN A 118 -13.25 -3.82 4.51
CA GLN A 118 -13.99 -3.01 5.48
C GLN A 118 -15.39 -2.64 4.98
N ILE A 119 -15.53 -2.39 3.68
CA ILE A 119 -16.84 -2.09 3.07
C ILE A 119 -17.72 -3.34 3.06
N ILE A 120 -17.17 -4.53 2.71
CA ILE A 120 -17.91 -5.80 2.72
C ILE A 120 -18.34 -6.17 4.15
N ASP A 121 -17.43 -6.12 5.13
CA ASP A 121 -17.74 -6.41 6.54
C ASP A 121 -18.80 -5.43 7.10
N THR A 122 -18.75 -4.15 6.67
CA THR A 122 -19.75 -3.15 7.07
C THR A 122 -21.10 -3.43 6.40
N ILE A 123 -21.12 -3.84 5.13
CA ILE A 123 -22.35 -4.20 4.42
C ILE A 123 -22.97 -5.46 5.02
N GLU A 124 -22.17 -6.49 5.31
CA GLU A 124 -22.61 -7.74 5.94
C GLU A 124 -23.20 -7.50 7.32
N TYR A 125 -22.52 -6.74 8.19
CA TYR A 125 -23.03 -6.34 9.51
C TYR A 125 -24.35 -5.56 9.46
N ASN A 126 -24.51 -4.66 8.48
CA ASN A 126 -25.76 -3.91 8.32
C ASN A 126 -26.88 -4.77 7.72
N LEU A 127 -26.57 -5.71 6.83
CA LEU A 127 -27.55 -6.64 6.27
C LEU A 127 -28.04 -7.66 7.30
N GLU A 128 -27.17 -8.11 8.20
CA GLU A 128 -27.53 -9.03 9.30
C GLU A 128 -28.49 -8.37 10.30
N GLN A 129 -28.36 -7.07 10.55
CA GLN A 129 -29.35 -6.29 11.33
C GLN A 129 -30.68 -6.05 10.59
N LEU A 130 -30.69 -6.06 9.26
CA LEU A 130 -31.92 -5.88 8.48
C LEU A 130 -32.76 -7.17 8.40
N ASP A 131 -32.12 -8.34 8.50
CA ASP A 131 -32.81 -9.64 8.55
C ASP A 131 -33.42 -9.94 9.94
N GLU A 132 -33.04 -9.14 10.94
CA GLU A 132 -33.57 -9.15 12.31
C GLU A 132 -34.76 -8.18 12.54
N LEU A 133 -35.28 -7.50 11.51
CA LEU A 133 -36.48 -6.67 11.69
C LEU A 133 -37.66 -7.54 12.12
N SER A 134 -38.15 -7.30 13.33
CA SER A 134 -39.34 -7.94 13.88
C SER A 134 -40.58 -7.54 13.06
N ILE A 135 -41.60 -8.41 13.02
CA ILE A 135 -42.86 -8.17 12.28
C ILE A 135 -43.48 -6.82 12.68
N GLU A 136 -43.31 -6.38 13.94
CA GLU A 136 -43.74 -5.06 14.41
C GLU A 136 -43.07 -3.88 13.68
N GLU A 137 -41.79 -3.97 13.33
CA GLU A 137 -41.07 -2.89 12.64
C GLU A 137 -41.47 -2.80 11.17
N LEU A 138 -41.77 -3.94 10.53
CA LEU A 138 -42.35 -3.97 9.18
C LEU A 138 -43.75 -3.35 9.15
N GLU A 139 -44.57 -3.61 10.18
CA GLU A 139 -45.89 -3.00 10.32
C GLU A 139 -45.80 -1.49 10.60
N LEU A 140 -44.82 -1.06 11.39
CA LEU A 140 -44.55 0.35 11.66
C LEU A 140 -44.05 1.10 10.41
N LEU A 141 -43.18 0.47 9.62
CA LEU A 141 -42.71 1.01 8.34
C LEU A 141 -43.88 1.16 7.35
N LYS A 142 -44.72 0.12 7.21
CA LYS A 142 -45.92 0.18 6.37
C LYS A 142 -46.83 1.34 6.78
N LYS A 143 -47.08 1.51 8.08
CA LYS A 143 -47.92 2.58 8.61
C LYS A 143 -47.35 3.98 8.33
N MET A 144 -46.03 4.15 8.41
CA MET A 144 -45.39 5.42 8.04
C MET A 144 -45.50 5.69 6.54
N THR A 145 -45.31 4.68 5.70
CA THR A 145 -45.46 4.82 4.24
C THR A 145 -46.90 5.18 3.88
N ASP A 146 -47.89 4.52 4.46
CA ASP A 146 -49.31 4.82 4.24
C ASP A 146 -49.65 6.27 4.65
N SER A 147 -49.14 6.72 5.81
CA SER A 147 -49.33 8.10 6.27
C SER A 147 -48.65 9.13 5.36
N PHE A 148 -47.49 8.79 4.79
CA PHE A 148 -46.78 9.69 3.88
C PHE A 148 -47.50 9.82 2.53
N ILE A 149 -48.05 8.71 2.01
CA ILE A 149 -48.86 8.71 0.80
C ILE A 149 -50.08 9.63 0.98
N GLU A 150 -50.79 9.50 2.10
CA GLU A 150 -51.96 10.33 2.41
C GLU A 150 -51.59 11.83 2.48
N HIS A 151 -50.47 12.17 3.10
CA HIS A 151 -49.99 13.55 3.13
C HIS A 151 -49.67 14.09 1.73
N VAL A 152 -49.01 13.30 0.89
CA VAL A 152 -48.67 13.72 -0.48
C VAL A 152 -49.92 13.89 -1.34
N GLU A 153 -50.91 13.02 -1.20
CA GLU A 153 -52.20 13.15 -1.91
C GLU A 153 -52.94 14.41 -1.49
N ASN A 154 -53.04 14.69 -0.19
CA ASN A 154 -53.67 15.91 0.30
C ASN A 154 -52.98 17.19 -0.21
N LEU A 155 -51.65 17.18 -0.28
CA LEU A 155 -50.89 18.29 -0.87
C LEU A 155 -51.18 18.48 -2.37
N LYS A 156 -51.32 17.39 -3.13
CA LYS A 156 -51.70 17.46 -4.55
C LYS A 156 -53.11 18.01 -4.72
N PHE A 157 -54.07 17.57 -3.91
CA PHE A 157 -55.44 18.08 -3.95
C PHE A 157 -55.51 19.58 -3.66
N GLU A 158 -54.79 20.06 -2.65
CA GLU A 158 -54.73 21.49 -2.34
C GLU A 158 -54.05 22.30 -3.47
N GLN A 159 -52.97 21.78 -4.07
CA GLN A 159 -52.35 22.42 -5.23
C GLN A 159 -53.28 22.50 -6.43
N GLU A 160 -54.01 21.43 -6.76
CA GLU A 160 -54.97 21.43 -7.87
C GLU A 160 -56.13 22.40 -7.63
N LYS A 161 -56.62 22.49 -6.39
CA LYS A 161 -57.67 23.45 -6.00
C LYS A 161 -57.19 24.88 -6.13
N HIS A 162 -55.95 25.18 -5.69
CA HIS A 162 -55.33 26.49 -5.85
C HIS A 162 -55.06 26.84 -7.32
N LEU A 163 -54.68 25.87 -8.15
CA LEU A 163 -54.46 26.09 -9.58
C LEU A 163 -55.79 26.37 -10.30
N ASN A 164 -56.84 25.62 -9.97
CA ASN A 164 -58.18 25.79 -10.54
C ASN A 164 -58.84 27.11 -10.08
N SER A 165 -58.62 27.55 -8.84
CA SER A 165 -59.11 28.85 -8.37
C SER A 165 -58.42 30.03 -9.06
N ARG A 166 -57.08 29.97 -9.21
CA ARG A 166 -56.32 30.96 -10.01
C ARG A 166 -56.79 31.00 -11.46
N ARG A 167 -56.96 29.84 -12.11
CA ARG A 167 -57.43 29.77 -13.51
C ARG A 167 -58.81 30.40 -13.68
N LYS A 168 -59.75 30.17 -12.75
CA LYS A 168 -61.08 30.79 -12.76
C LYS A 168 -61.01 32.31 -12.56
N GLN A 169 -60.09 32.79 -11.74
CA GLN A 169 -59.88 34.23 -11.51
C GLN A 169 -59.29 34.92 -12.75
N THR A 170 -58.26 34.35 -13.38
CA THR A 170 -57.67 34.87 -14.63
C THR A 170 -58.68 34.90 -15.79
N ILE A 171 -59.55 33.89 -15.90
CA ILE A 171 -60.62 33.87 -16.92
C ILE A 171 -61.68 34.95 -16.66
N ARG A 172 -61.94 35.29 -15.39
CA ARG A 172 -62.90 36.34 -15.01
C ARG A 172 -62.34 37.74 -15.27
N GLU A 173 -61.04 37.96 -15.01
CA GLU A 173 -60.33 39.21 -15.29
C GLU A 173 -60.16 39.47 -16.79
N SER A 174 -60.09 38.44 -17.64
CA SER A 174 -60.00 38.57 -19.10
C SER A 174 -61.34 38.88 -19.80
N LYS A 175 -62.48 38.80 -19.10
CA LYS A 175 -63.83 38.97 -19.66
C LYS A 175 -64.58 40.23 -19.17
N GLY A 176 -63.97 41.00 -18.27
CA GLY A 176 -64.45 42.33 -17.85
C GLY A 176 -63.60 43.41 -18.48
#